data_AF-A0A1H3DZ77-F1
#
_entry.id   AF-A0A1H3DZ77-F1
#
_cell.length_a   1.000
_cell.length_b   1.000
_cell.length_c   1.000
_cell.angle_alpha   90.00
_cell.angle_beta   90.00
_cell.angle_gamma   90.00
#
_symmetry.space_group_name_H-M   'P 1'
#
loop_
_entity.id
_entity.type
_entity.pdbx_description
1 polymer ?
#
loop_
_entity_poly.entity_id
_entity_poly.type
_entity_poly.pdbx_seq_one_letter_code
_entity_poly.pdbx_strand_id
1 'polypeptide(L)'
;MKRRIALIIESQTRKADPMPAHLFYKSPKSRWINAVIDFMEVRDFPREDIFFLSLVNRCMYRYDETVRPYPKREYHPRRKECASFAKEVLDFLQSFQEPLFVELHMSLTLANELRWLFHEHGIEHKFYGEGQSLAGKPVYYQRLIEEEKTLRKVQDIKREKWELAAGIMTRSPAEAQWILDEFGHKSYMFPPQVETILEDLKHVMKKHHVRRKDEQKAFDDFIEAIDQEDRAIEFQEFCQDINLLHKLCAKREEYEALKREFGRTMSRFERYLIKREYALEFENKISATLLKLQINLL
;
A
#
# COMPACT_ATOMS: atom_id res chain seq x y z
N MET A 1 7.67 -17.46 18.47
CA MET A 1 7.87 -17.25 17.01
C MET A 1 9.01 -18.17 16.61
N LYS A 2 8.87 -19.04 15.60
CA LYS A 2 9.96 -19.93 15.17
C LYS A 2 10.89 -19.17 14.24
N ARG A 3 12.21 -19.31 14.40
CA ARG A 3 13.16 -18.75 13.44
C ARG A 3 13.10 -19.55 12.15
N ARG A 4 13.01 -18.87 11.02
CA ARG A 4 12.89 -19.52 9.70
C ARG A 4 14.26 -19.51 9.04
N ILE A 5 14.79 -20.67 8.69
CA ILE A 5 16.09 -20.80 8.04
C ILE A 5 15.89 -21.31 6.62
N ALA A 6 16.53 -20.70 5.62
CA ALA A 6 16.51 -21.16 4.24
C ALA A 6 17.83 -21.83 3.88
N LEU A 7 17.76 -23.09 3.45
CA LEU A 7 18.92 -23.87 3.00
C LEU A 7 18.88 -24.03 1.48
N ILE A 8 19.84 -23.40 0.80
CA ILE A 8 19.91 -23.36 -0.67
C ILE A 8 21.10 -24.20 -1.14
N ILE A 9 20.91 -25.13 -2.06
CA ILE A 9 22.04 -25.90 -2.59
C ILE A 9 22.94 -25.03 -3.48
N GLU A 10 24.25 -25.31 -3.46
CA GLU A 10 25.20 -24.64 -4.36
C GLU A 10 24.86 -24.79 -5.85
N SER A 11 25.27 -23.78 -6.63
CA SER A 11 25.28 -23.84 -8.09
C SER A 11 26.60 -24.39 -8.62
N GLN A 12 26.55 -25.34 -9.57
CA GLN A 12 27.74 -25.78 -10.31
C GLN A 12 28.22 -24.74 -11.33
N THR A 13 27.37 -23.77 -11.69
CA THR A 13 27.68 -22.69 -12.65
C THR A 13 28.14 -21.41 -11.95
N ARG A 14 28.87 -21.55 -10.84
CA ARG A 14 29.43 -20.46 -10.03
C ARG A 14 30.53 -19.66 -10.72
N LYS A 15 30.76 -18.45 -10.20
CA LYS A 15 31.77 -17.49 -10.67
C LYS A 15 33.20 -17.91 -10.30
N ALA A 16 34.18 -17.30 -10.97
CA ALA A 16 35.60 -17.60 -10.79
C ALA A 16 36.28 -16.71 -9.74
N ASP A 17 35.69 -15.56 -9.41
CA ASP A 17 36.26 -14.61 -8.45
C ASP A 17 35.61 -14.78 -7.06
N PRO A 18 36.34 -14.46 -5.98
CA PRO A 18 35.75 -14.40 -4.65
C PRO A 18 34.67 -13.32 -4.56
N MET A 19 33.49 -13.68 -4.05
CA MET A 19 32.37 -12.75 -3.89
C MET A 19 31.35 -13.29 -2.87
N PRO A 20 30.38 -12.47 -2.41
CA PRO A 20 29.30 -12.93 -1.54
C PRO A 20 28.56 -14.14 -2.11
N ALA A 21 28.14 -15.08 -1.25
CA ALA A 21 27.57 -16.36 -1.64
C ALA A 21 26.41 -16.22 -2.64
N HIS A 22 25.48 -15.28 -2.40
CA HIS A 22 24.35 -15.05 -3.30
C HIS A 22 24.79 -14.62 -4.71
N LEU A 23 25.86 -13.82 -4.86
CA LEU A 23 26.41 -13.44 -6.16
C LEU A 23 27.26 -14.56 -6.77
N PHE A 24 28.02 -15.28 -5.93
CA PHE A 24 28.91 -16.34 -6.33
C PHE A 24 28.15 -17.48 -7.03
N TYR A 25 26.98 -17.84 -6.51
CA TYR A 25 26.11 -18.86 -7.07
C TYR A 25 25.13 -18.35 -8.13
N LYS A 26 24.97 -17.02 -8.29
CA LYS A 26 24.11 -16.42 -9.35
C LYS A 26 24.80 -16.51 -10.71
N SER A 27 24.07 -17.03 -11.70
CA SER A 27 24.62 -17.25 -13.04
C SER A 27 23.52 -17.31 -14.09
N PRO A 28 23.73 -16.78 -15.31
CA PRO A 28 22.76 -16.92 -16.41
C PRO A 28 22.42 -18.39 -16.73
N LYS A 29 23.34 -19.31 -16.41
CA LYS A 29 23.17 -20.76 -16.61
C LYS A 29 22.46 -21.45 -15.43
N SER A 30 22.33 -20.80 -14.26
CA SER A 30 21.67 -21.35 -13.07
C SER A 30 20.27 -20.76 -12.85
N ARG A 31 19.36 -21.00 -13.80
CA ARG A 31 18.01 -20.42 -13.73
C ARG A 31 17.28 -20.73 -12.42
N TRP A 32 17.47 -21.93 -11.87
CA TRP A 32 16.85 -22.31 -10.60
C TRP A 32 17.41 -21.53 -9.41
N ILE A 33 18.73 -21.49 -9.22
CA ILE A 33 19.32 -20.78 -8.07
C ILE A 33 18.99 -19.30 -8.14
N ASN A 34 19.03 -18.70 -9.34
CA ASN A 34 18.59 -17.32 -9.51
C ASN A 34 17.14 -17.14 -9.04
N ALA A 35 16.22 -18.00 -9.47
CA ALA A 35 14.81 -17.91 -9.09
C ALA A 35 14.57 -18.12 -7.58
N VAL A 36 15.38 -18.94 -6.91
CA VAL A 36 15.33 -19.07 -5.43
C VAL A 36 15.76 -17.78 -4.77
N ILE A 37 16.89 -17.19 -5.21
CA ILE A 37 17.40 -15.93 -4.67
C ILE A 37 16.37 -14.82 -4.89
N ASP A 38 15.85 -14.68 -6.10
CA ASP A 38 14.84 -13.67 -6.44
C ASP A 38 13.55 -13.90 -5.61
N PHE A 39 13.17 -15.16 -5.32
CA PHE A 39 12.05 -15.47 -4.43
C PHE A 39 12.32 -15.08 -2.97
N MET A 40 13.54 -15.30 -2.46
CA MET A 40 13.93 -14.85 -1.12
C MET A 40 13.94 -13.32 -1.00
N GLU A 41 14.37 -12.62 -2.05
CA GLU A 41 14.35 -11.16 -2.13
C GLU A 41 12.91 -10.62 -2.16
N VAL A 42 12.04 -11.18 -3.00
CA VAL A 42 10.65 -10.70 -3.15
C VAL A 42 9.82 -10.86 -1.88
N ARG A 43 10.17 -11.79 -0.99
CA ARG A 43 9.49 -11.98 0.29
C ARG A 43 10.20 -11.31 1.47
N ASP A 44 11.24 -10.52 1.22
CA ASP A 44 12.11 -9.90 2.23
C ASP A 44 12.57 -10.92 3.30
N PHE A 45 13.06 -12.08 2.86
CA PHE A 45 13.57 -13.09 3.79
C PHE A 45 14.84 -12.58 4.49
N PRO A 46 14.99 -12.73 5.82
CA PRO A 46 16.17 -12.26 6.55
C PRO A 46 17.46 -12.88 5.99
N ARG A 47 18.42 -12.04 5.57
CA ARG A 47 19.64 -12.51 4.88
C ARG A 47 20.54 -13.34 5.79
N GLU A 48 20.54 -13.02 7.08
CA GLU A 48 21.23 -13.73 8.15
C GLU A 48 20.73 -15.17 8.36
N ASP A 49 19.54 -15.49 7.84
CA ASP A 49 18.89 -16.80 7.97
C ASP A 49 18.94 -17.61 6.67
N ILE A 50 19.64 -17.13 5.64
CA ILE A 50 19.84 -17.84 4.37
C ILE A 50 21.24 -18.41 4.31
N PHE A 51 21.32 -19.73 4.10
CA PHE A 51 22.59 -20.46 4.01
C PHE A 51 22.69 -21.23 2.70
N PHE A 52 23.81 -21.05 2.01
CA PHE A 52 24.18 -21.83 0.83
C PHE A 52 25.00 -23.04 1.23
N LEU A 53 24.50 -24.23 0.86
CA LEU A 53 25.09 -25.52 1.16
C LEU A 53 26.04 -25.95 0.05
N SER A 54 27.32 -26.12 0.36
CA SER A 54 28.30 -26.72 -0.54
C SER A 54 28.69 -28.13 -0.09
N LEU A 55 28.31 -29.11 -0.90
CA LEU A 55 28.71 -30.51 -0.69
C LEU A 55 30.19 -30.76 -0.99
N VAL A 56 30.85 -29.90 -1.78
CA VAL A 56 32.23 -30.13 -2.21
C VAL A 56 33.22 -29.84 -1.09
N ASN A 57 33.07 -28.69 -0.44
CA ASN A 57 33.93 -28.29 0.67
C ASN A 57 33.27 -28.50 2.05
N ARG A 58 32.06 -29.06 2.07
CA ARG A 58 31.27 -29.35 3.27
C ARG A 58 31.04 -28.09 4.13
N CYS A 59 30.69 -26.99 3.47
CA CYS A 59 30.51 -25.70 4.11
C CYS A 59 29.08 -25.17 3.96
N MET A 60 28.68 -24.34 4.92
CA MET A 60 27.41 -23.61 4.96
C MET A 60 27.74 -22.12 4.95
N TYR A 61 27.59 -21.49 3.79
CA TYR A 61 27.92 -20.08 3.61
C TYR A 61 26.71 -19.21 3.92
N ARG A 62 26.86 -18.16 4.72
CA ARG A 62 25.81 -17.14 4.88
C ARG A 62 25.59 -16.38 3.57
N TYR A 63 24.41 -15.78 3.42
CA TYR A 63 24.02 -15.05 2.20
C TYR A 63 25.06 -14.03 1.71
N ASP A 64 25.61 -13.24 2.63
CA ASP A 64 26.61 -12.20 2.36
C ASP A 64 28.07 -12.64 2.63
N GLU A 65 28.27 -13.90 3.01
CA GLU A 65 29.62 -14.42 3.27
C GLU A 65 30.43 -14.54 1.97
N THR A 66 31.68 -14.08 2.01
CA THR A 66 32.57 -14.15 0.85
C THR A 66 33.03 -15.59 0.62
N VAL A 67 32.63 -16.15 -0.52
CA VAL A 67 33.03 -17.49 -0.94
C VAL A 67 34.27 -17.39 -1.81
N ARG A 68 35.35 -18.08 -1.41
CA ARG A 68 36.53 -18.26 -2.27
C ARG A 68 36.26 -19.38 -3.28
N PRO A 69 36.75 -19.27 -4.52
CA PRO A 69 36.60 -20.33 -5.52
C PRO A 69 37.17 -21.67 -5.04
N TYR A 70 36.43 -22.76 -5.28
CA TYR A 70 36.84 -24.13 -4.96
C TYR A 70 36.57 -25.06 -6.18
N PRO A 71 37.16 -26.26 -6.22
CA PRO A 71 37.04 -27.18 -7.35
C PRO A 71 35.60 -27.60 -7.65
N LYS A 72 35.21 -27.67 -8.92
CA LYS A 72 33.87 -28.12 -9.32
C LYS A 72 33.76 -29.62 -9.17
N ARG A 73 32.55 -30.10 -8.88
CA ARG A 73 32.30 -31.53 -8.78
C ARG A 73 32.10 -32.12 -10.17
N GLU A 74 32.80 -33.20 -10.46
CA GLU A 74 32.66 -33.91 -11.74
C GLU A 74 31.46 -34.86 -11.73
N TYR A 75 31.17 -35.47 -10.59
CA TYR A 75 30.14 -36.50 -10.44
C TYR A 75 28.99 -36.07 -9.52
N HIS A 76 27.83 -36.67 -9.75
CA HIS A 76 26.67 -36.49 -8.87
C HIS A 76 26.99 -37.02 -7.45
N PRO A 77 26.56 -36.33 -6.37
CA PRO A 77 26.72 -36.79 -5.00
C PRO A 77 26.26 -38.22 -4.80
N ARG A 78 27.06 -39.02 -4.07
CA ARG A 78 26.62 -40.34 -3.60
C ARG A 78 25.79 -40.18 -2.33
N ARG A 79 24.82 -41.07 -2.13
CA ARG A 79 23.94 -41.06 -0.95
C ARG A 79 24.70 -41.01 0.38
N LYS A 80 25.78 -41.80 0.52
CA LYS A 80 26.62 -41.81 1.74
C LYS A 80 27.24 -40.45 2.06
N GLU A 81 27.66 -39.71 1.03
CA GLU A 81 28.23 -38.36 1.20
C GLU A 81 27.15 -37.37 1.63
N CYS A 82 25.97 -37.43 1.01
CA CYS A 82 24.81 -36.62 1.41
C CYS A 82 24.39 -36.90 2.85
N ALA A 83 24.32 -38.17 3.25
CA ALA A 83 23.97 -38.56 4.62
C ALA A 83 25.00 -38.02 5.64
N SER A 84 26.29 -38.11 5.32
CA SER A 84 27.36 -37.56 6.16
C SER A 84 27.25 -36.04 6.29
N PHE A 85 27.01 -35.33 5.19
CA PHE A 85 26.88 -33.87 5.22
C PHE A 85 25.57 -33.40 5.87
N ALA A 86 24.47 -34.14 5.71
CA ALA A 86 23.19 -33.84 6.35
C ALA A 86 23.30 -33.84 7.88
N LYS A 87 24.15 -34.68 8.46
CA LYS A 87 24.47 -34.65 9.91
C LYS A 87 25.18 -33.37 10.33
N GLU A 88 26.17 -32.91 9.57
CA GLU A 88 26.86 -31.64 9.84
C GLU A 88 25.91 -30.44 9.74
N VAL A 89 24.97 -30.48 8.79
CA VAL A 89 23.90 -29.47 8.67
C VAL A 89 22.97 -29.53 9.88
N LEU A 90 22.60 -30.71 10.36
CA LEU A 90 21.80 -30.87 11.57
C LEU A 90 22.51 -30.29 12.79
N ASP A 91 23.78 -30.64 13.00
CA ASP A 91 24.58 -30.15 14.13
C ASP A 91 24.66 -28.60 14.11
N PHE A 92 24.84 -28.03 12.91
CA PHE A 92 24.79 -26.59 12.71
C PHE A 92 23.43 -25.99 13.08
N LEU A 93 22.32 -26.59 12.64
CA LEU A 93 20.97 -26.11 12.96
C LEU A 93 20.67 -26.24 14.46
N GLN A 94 21.13 -27.30 15.12
CA GLN A 94 20.95 -27.49 16.57
C GLN A 94 21.76 -26.49 17.41
N SER A 95 22.77 -25.84 16.82
CA SER A 95 23.51 -24.76 17.50
C SER A 95 22.64 -23.51 17.76
N PHE A 96 21.56 -23.34 17.00
CA PHE A 96 20.56 -22.30 17.25
C PHE A 96 19.68 -22.76 18.41
N GLN A 97 19.82 -22.14 19.58
CA GLN A 97 19.14 -22.50 20.83
C GLN A 97 17.63 -22.20 20.83
N GLU A 98 17.00 -22.08 19.67
CA GLU A 98 15.63 -21.64 19.47
C GLU A 98 14.86 -22.58 18.52
N PRO A 99 13.52 -22.68 18.62
CA PRO A 99 12.74 -23.50 17.72
C PRO A 99 12.86 -23.05 16.25
N LEU A 100 13.23 -23.98 15.37
CA LEU A 100 13.47 -23.72 13.96
C LEU A 100 12.34 -24.19 13.04
N PHE A 101 12.20 -23.50 11.92
CA PHE A 101 11.47 -23.94 10.73
C PHE A 101 12.40 -23.85 9.52
N VAL A 102 12.62 -24.96 8.81
CA VAL A 102 13.64 -25.02 7.75
C VAL A 102 13.03 -25.12 6.35
N GLU A 103 13.36 -24.17 5.48
CA GLU A 103 12.99 -24.16 4.07
C GLU A 103 14.10 -24.80 3.23
N LEU A 104 13.80 -25.92 2.57
CA LEU A 104 14.75 -26.67 1.76
C LEU A 104 14.62 -26.26 0.28
N HIS A 105 15.68 -25.70 -0.28
CA HIS A 105 15.79 -25.29 -1.69
C HIS A 105 16.92 -26.07 -2.38
N MET A 106 16.76 -27.38 -2.48
CA MET A 106 17.85 -28.28 -2.91
C MET A 106 17.39 -29.48 -3.76
N SER A 107 18.34 -30.35 -4.11
CA SER A 107 18.05 -31.59 -4.84
C SER A 107 17.42 -32.63 -3.90
N LEU A 108 16.66 -33.57 -4.47
CA LEU A 108 15.97 -34.61 -3.71
C LEU A 108 16.96 -35.48 -2.88
N THR A 109 18.16 -35.72 -3.41
CA THR A 109 19.15 -36.60 -2.75
C THR A 109 19.58 -36.06 -1.39
N LEU A 110 19.88 -34.76 -1.27
CA LEU A 110 20.24 -34.18 0.02
C LEU A 110 19.00 -33.89 0.87
N ALA A 111 17.91 -33.43 0.24
CA ALA A 111 16.66 -33.16 0.94
C ALA A 111 16.15 -34.40 1.68
N ASN A 112 16.18 -35.59 1.06
CA ASN A 112 15.68 -36.80 1.70
C ASN A 112 16.44 -37.18 2.98
N GLU A 113 17.76 -37.04 2.98
CA GLU A 113 18.58 -37.32 4.17
C GLU A 113 18.30 -36.29 5.28
N LEU A 114 18.15 -35.01 4.93
CA LEU A 114 17.76 -33.96 5.89
C LEU A 114 16.35 -34.14 6.44
N ARG A 115 15.38 -34.49 5.60
CA ARG A 115 13.97 -34.68 6.02
C ARG A 115 13.84 -35.76 7.07
N TRP A 116 14.56 -36.87 6.89
CA TRP A 116 14.58 -37.96 7.85
C TRP A 116 15.16 -37.49 9.19
N LEU A 117 16.32 -36.84 9.17
CA LEU A 117 16.94 -36.27 10.38
C LEU A 117 16.04 -35.23 11.07
N PHE A 118 15.39 -34.35 10.30
CA PHE A 118 14.49 -33.34 10.82
C PHE A 118 13.26 -33.95 11.48
N HIS A 119 12.70 -35.01 10.89
CA HIS A 119 11.60 -35.75 11.50
C HIS A 119 12.01 -36.39 12.83
N GLU A 120 13.18 -37.04 12.89
CA GLU A 120 13.69 -37.64 14.14
C GLU A 120 13.94 -36.61 15.25
N HIS A 121 14.35 -35.39 14.88
CA HIS A 121 14.68 -34.33 15.84
C HIS A 121 13.56 -33.29 16.02
N GLY A 122 12.37 -33.53 15.48
CA GLY A 122 11.22 -32.64 15.63
C GLY A 122 11.38 -31.26 14.98
N ILE A 123 12.23 -31.13 13.95
CA ILE A 123 12.43 -29.90 13.20
C ILE A 123 11.38 -29.81 12.09
N GLU A 124 10.53 -28.79 12.15
CA GLU A 124 9.59 -28.50 11.08
C GLU A 124 10.31 -28.02 9.82
N HIS A 125 9.84 -28.47 8.67
CA HIS A 125 10.46 -28.12 7.41
C HIS A 125 9.47 -28.08 6.26
N LYS A 126 9.88 -27.40 5.18
CA LYS A 126 9.16 -27.39 3.91
C LYS A 126 10.13 -27.57 2.76
N PHE A 127 9.86 -28.54 1.89
CA PHE A 127 10.66 -28.77 0.69
C PHE A 127 10.04 -28.04 -0.52
N TYR A 128 10.73 -27.01 -1.00
CA TYR A 128 10.25 -26.22 -2.13
C TYR A 128 10.65 -26.83 -3.48
N GLY A 129 9.68 -26.90 -4.38
CA GLY A 129 9.86 -27.52 -5.69
C GLY A 129 10.02 -29.04 -5.62
N GLU A 130 9.48 -29.68 -4.57
CA GLU A 130 9.34 -31.14 -4.51
C GLU A 130 8.52 -31.64 -5.71
N GLY A 131 8.97 -32.73 -6.34
CA GLY A 131 8.33 -33.29 -7.55
C GLY A 131 8.54 -32.48 -8.83
N GLN A 132 9.14 -31.28 -8.77
CA GLN A 132 9.44 -30.48 -9.96
C GLN A 132 10.77 -30.92 -10.59
N SER A 133 10.78 -31.06 -11.92
CA SER A 133 12.01 -31.28 -12.67
C SER A 133 12.95 -30.09 -12.55
N LEU A 134 14.25 -30.29 -12.81
CA LEU A 134 15.24 -29.20 -12.77
C LEU A 134 14.86 -28.03 -13.70
N ALA A 135 14.28 -28.34 -14.86
CA ALA A 135 13.79 -27.36 -15.82
C ALA A 135 12.47 -26.69 -15.40
N GLY A 136 11.62 -27.38 -14.63
CA GLY A 136 10.35 -26.86 -14.12
C GLY A 136 10.49 -25.99 -12.86
N LYS A 137 11.55 -26.18 -12.06
CA LYS A 137 11.78 -25.41 -10.82
C LYS A 137 11.76 -23.89 -11.04
N PRO A 138 12.45 -23.30 -12.03
CA PRO A 138 12.37 -21.86 -12.28
C PRO A 138 10.94 -21.35 -12.46
N VAL A 139 10.11 -22.09 -13.21
CA VAL A 139 8.69 -21.73 -13.45
C VAL A 139 7.88 -21.82 -12.16
N TYR A 140 8.12 -22.84 -11.34
CA TYR A 140 7.50 -22.99 -10.02
C TYR A 140 7.82 -21.80 -9.11
N TYR A 141 9.08 -21.37 -9.02
CA TYR A 141 9.47 -20.21 -8.21
C TYR A 141 8.94 -18.90 -8.79
N GLN A 142 8.89 -18.76 -10.11
CA GLN A 142 8.28 -17.59 -10.76
C GLN A 142 6.81 -17.43 -10.35
N ARG A 143 6.06 -18.53 -10.30
CA ARG A 143 4.67 -18.52 -9.80
C ARG A 143 4.60 -18.09 -8.33
N LEU A 144 5.48 -18.61 -7.47
CA LEU A 144 5.54 -18.20 -6.07
C LEU A 144 5.88 -16.70 -5.90
N ILE A 145 6.77 -16.18 -6.74
CA ILE A 145 7.11 -14.74 -6.78
C ILE A 145 5.89 -13.91 -7.17
N GLU A 146 5.12 -14.34 -8.16
CA GLU A 146 3.90 -13.67 -8.59
C GLU A 146 2.80 -13.71 -7.52
N GLU A 147 2.64 -14.85 -6.85
CA GLU A 147 1.74 -15.02 -5.70
C GLU A 147 2.12 -14.04 -4.57
N GLU A 148 3.40 -13.97 -4.20
CA GLU A 148 3.90 -13.08 -3.14
C GLU A 148 3.71 -11.59 -3.49
N LYS A 149 4.03 -11.19 -4.73
CA LYS A 149 3.79 -9.83 -5.22
C LYS A 149 2.31 -9.47 -5.20
N THR A 150 1.45 -10.42 -5.54
CA THR A 150 -0.01 -10.23 -5.49
C THR A 150 -0.50 -10.05 -4.07
N LEU A 151 -0.01 -10.87 -3.13
CA LEU A 151 -0.33 -10.74 -1.70
C LEU A 151 0.08 -9.38 -1.14
N ARG A 152 1.31 -8.92 -1.44
CA ARG A 152 1.78 -7.58 -1.07
C ARG A 152 0.89 -6.49 -1.62
N LYS A 153 0.56 -6.55 -2.92
CA LYS A 153 -0.36 -5.59 -3.56
C LYS A 153 -1.72 -5.56 -2.85
N VAL A 154 -2.29 -6.71 -2.50
CA VAL A 154 -3.56 -6.79 -1.75
C VAL A 154 -3.42 -6.18 -0.36
N GLN A 155 -2.31 -6.41 0.34
CA GLN A 155 -2.04 -5.80 1.65
C GLN A 155 -1.88 -4.29 1.55
N ASP A 156 -1.17 -3.79 0.54
CA ASP A 156 -1.01 -2.36 0.28
C ASP A 156 -2.37 -1.72 -0.03
N ILE A 157 -3.19 -2.31 -0.91
CA ILE A 157 -4.55 -1.84 -1.19
C ILE A 157 -5.40 -1.81 0.09
N LYS A 158 -5.29 -2.85 0.95
CA LYS A 158 -5.97 -2.85 2.25
C LYS A 158 -5.49 -1.71 3.13
N ARG A 159 -4.18 -1.47 3.24
CA ARG A 159 -3.62 -0.36 4.03
C ARG A 159 -4.14 0.98 3.51
N GLU A 160 -4.09 1.20 2.20
CA GLU A 160 -4.61 2.42 1.58
C GLU A 160 -6.13 2.58 1.79
N LYS A 161 -6.91 1.50 1.75
CA LYS A 161 -8.35 1.51 2.08
C LYS A 161 -8.58 2.00 3.51
N TRP A 162 -7.77 1.51 4.46
CA TRP A 162 -7.84 1.93 5.87
C TRP A 162 -7.42 3.38 6.06
N GLU A 163 -6.35 3.84 5.40
CA GLU A 163 -5.90 5.23 5.42
C GLU A 163 -6.98 6.17 4.87
N LEU A 164 -7.58 5.82 3.73
CA LEU A 164 -8.68 6.60 3.15
C LEU A 164 -9.90 6.64 4.09
N ALA A 165 -10.28 5.51 4.68
CA ALA A 165 -11.39 5.46 5.63
C ALA A 165 -11.13 6.28 6.90
N ALA A 166 -9.91 6.25 7.43
CA ALA A 166 -9.48 7.00 8.60
C ALA A 166 -9.36 8.51 8.34
N GLY A 167 -9.07 8.91 7.10
CA GLY A 167 -8.97 10.31 6.70
C GLY A 167 -10.32 11.06 6.62
N ILE A 168 -11.46 10.34 6.67
CA ILE A 168 -12.80 10.94 6.64
C ILE A 168 -13.30 11.16 8.07
N MET A 169 -13.06 12.35 8.62
CA MET A 169 -13.40 12.68 10.01
C MET A 169 -14.60 13.63 10.12
N THR A 170 -14.54 14.76 9.42
CA THR A 170 -15.51 15.87 9.52
C THR A 170 -16.46 15.95 8.33
N ARG A 171 -16.12 15.23 7.24
CA ARG A 171 -16.83 15.20 5.96
C ARG A 171 -16.93 16.60 5.34
N SER A 172 -15.81 17.32 5.35
CA SER A 172 -15.72 18.70 4.86
C SER A 172 -15.19 18.80 3.42
N PRO A 173 -15.39 19.94 2.73
CA PRO A 173 -14.78 20.18 1.41
C PRO A 173 -13.24 20.10 1.41
N ALA A 174 -12.59 20.46 2.52
CA ALA A 174 -11.14 20.38 2.64
C ALA A 174 -10.66 18.92 2.66
N GLU A 175 -11.34 18.05 3.40
CA GLU A 175 -11.08 16.61 3.38
C GLU A 175 -11.35 16.00 2.01
N ALA A 176 -12.45 16.38 1.36
CA ALA A 176 -12.76 15.92 0.00
C ALA A 176 -11.64 16.28 -0.99
N GLN A 177 -11.08 17.48 -0.88
CA GLN A 177 -9.96 17.90 -1.73
C GLN A 177 -8.72 17.05 -1.46
N TRP A 178 -8.33 16.87 -0.19
CA TRP A 178 -7.20 16.01 0.18
C TRP A 178 -7.36 14.57 -0.32
N ILE A 179 -8.57 14.00 -0.21
CA ILE A 179 -8.87 12.65 -0.71
C ILE A 179 -8.66 12.57 -2.23
N LEU A 180 -9.15 13.56 -2.98
CA LEU A 180 -9.01 13.58 -4.44
C LEU A 180 -7.55 13.74 -4.86
N ASP A 181 -6.76 14.52 -4.13
CA ASP A 181 -5.34 14.72 -4.41
C ASP A 181 -4.53 13.44 -4.13
N GLU A 182 -4.72 12.82 -2.96
CA GLU A 182 -3.97 11.63 -2.53
C GLU A 182 -4.43 10.33 -3.21
N PHE A 183 -5.74 10.17 -3.46
CA PHE A 183 -6.31 8.90 -3.92
C PHE A 183 -6.97 8.97 -5.30
N GLY A 184 -7.27 10.18 -5.81
CA GLY A 184 -8.00 10.33 -7.08
C GLY A 184 -7.24 9.78 -8.28
N HIS A 185 -5.92 9.90 -8.32
CA HIS A 185 -5.08 9.38 -9.41
C HIS A 185 -4.91 7.86 -9.40
N LYS A 186 -5.28 7.20 -8.30
CA LYS A 186 -5.16 5.75 -8.09
C LYS A 186 -6.50 5.07 -7.79
N SER A 187 -7.61 5.73 -8.16
CA SER A 187 -8.98 5.25 -7.92
C SER A 187 -9.25 3.85 -8.49
N TYR A 188 -8.62 3.51 -9.63
CA TYR A 188 -8.72 2.19 -10.30
C TYR A 188 -8.22 1.00 -9.45
N MET A 189 -7.49 1.27 -8.35
CA MET A 189 -7.01 0.23 -7.44
C MET A 189 -8.08 -0.20 -6.42
N PHE A 190 -9.15 0.57 -6.29
CA PHE A 190 -10.26 0.28 -5.39
C PHE A 190 -11.39 -0.49 -6.09
N PRO A 191 -12.33 -1.08 -5.34
CA PRO A 191 -13.52 -1.68 -5.93
C PRO A 191 -14.29 -0.69 -6.82
N PRO A 192 -14.97 -1.14 -7.89
CA PRO A 192 -15.66 -0.26 -8.84
C PRO A 192 -16.64 0.73 -8.20
N GLN A 193 -17.27 0.36 -7.07
CA GLN A 193 -18.18 1.23 -6.34
C GLN A 193 -17.44 2.43 -5.72
N VAL A 194 -16.25 2.19 -5.14
CA VAL A 194 -15.42 3.26 -4.53
C VAL A 194 -14.88 4.18 -5.61
N GLU A 195 -14.44 3.63 -6.74
CA GLU A 195 -14.00 4.41 -7.90
C GLU A 195 -15.11 5.35 -8.40
N THR A 196 -16.33 4.83 -8.56
CA THR A 196 -17.50 5.64 -8.96
C THR A 196 -17.77 6.77 -7.98
N ILE A 197 -17.68 6.50 -6.66
CA ILE A 197 -17.91 7.51 -5.62
C ILE A 197 -16.82 8.60 -5.66
N LEU A 198 -15.56 8.25 -5.94
CA LEU A 198 -14.47 9.23 -6.08
C LEU A 198 -14.67 10.14 -7.31
N GLU A 199 -15.14 9.59 -8.43
CA GLU A 199 -15.50 10.41 -9.60
C GLU A 199 -16.72 11.30 -9.35
N ASP A 200 -17.73 10.80 -8.64
CA ASP A 200 -18.86 11.62 -8.19
C ASP A 200 -18.39 12.76 -7.28
N LEU A 201 -17.48 12.46 -6.33
CA LEU A 201 -16.90 13.46 -5.43
C LEU A 201 -16.19 14.57 -6.21
N LYS A 202 -15.41 14.22 -7.22
CA LYS A 202 -14.72 15.17 -8.13
C LYS A 202 -15.70 16.07 -8.87
N HIS A 203 -16.81 15.53 -9.37
CA HIS A 203 -17.84 16.33 -10.03
C HIS A 203 -18.55 17.29 -9.07
N VAL A 204 -18.90 16.81 -7.87
CA VAL A 204 -19.52 17.64 -6.82
C VAL A 204 -18.56 18.75 -6.38
N MET A 205 -17.27 18.45 -6.19
CA MET A 205 -16.22 19.42 -5.83
C MET A 205 -16.06 20.50 -6.91
N LYS A 206 -16.04 20.12 -8.19
CA LYS A 206 -15.98 21.09 -9.30
C LYS A 206 -17.16 22.07 -9.27
N LYS A 207 -18.38 21.57 -9.02
CA LYS A 207 -19.57 22.42 -8.88
C LYS A 207 -19.52 23.30 -7.64
N HIS A 208 -19.07 22.77 -6.51
CA HIS A 208 -18.85 23.52 -5.27
C HIS A 208 -17.91 24.71 -5.49
N HIS A 209 -16.77 24.50 -6.15
CA HIS A 209 -15.83 25.60 -6.47
C HIS A 209 -16.46 26.71 -7.31
N VAL A 210 -17.27 26.37 -8.31
CA VAL A 210 -17.99 27.36 -9.12
C VAL A 210 -18.99 28.14 -8.25
N ARG A 211 -19.74 27.45 -7.38
CA ARG A 211 -20.71 28.10 -6.47
C ARG A 211 -20.05 29.00 -5.44
N ARG A 212 -18.91 28.59 -4.86
CA ARG A 212 -18.13 29.45 -3.94
C ARG A 212 -17.61 30.71 -4.64
N LYS A 213 -17.19 30.61 -5.91
CA LYS A 213 -16.81 31.78 -6.70
C LYS A 213 -17.99 32.71 -6.98
N ASP A 214 -19.16 32.14 -7.34
CA ASP A 214 -20.39 32.92 -7.54
C ASP A 214 -20.83 33.63 -6.25
N GLU A 215 -20.74 32.95 -5.11
CA GLU A 215 -21.03 33.48 -3.77
C GLU A 215 -20.08 34.63 -3.42
N GLN A 216 -18.77 34.42 -3.56
CA GLN A 216 -17.77 35.45 -3.26
C GLN A 216 -18.00 36.69 -4.12
N LYS A 217 -18.22 36.51 -5.42
CA LYS A 217 -18.53 37.63 -6.31
C LYS A 217 -19.80 38.38 -5.88
N ALA A 218 -20.86 37.66 -5.52
CA ALA A 218 -22.09 38.29 -5.06
C ALA A 218 -21.91 39.02 -3.71
N PHE A 219 -21.03 38.51 -2.85
CA PHE A 219 -20.64 39.17 -1.60
C PHE A 219 -19.86 40.45 -1.88
N ASP A 220 -18.87 40.40 -2.77
CA ASP A 220 -18.06 41.56 -3.15
C ASP A 220 -18.95 42.66 -3.78
N ASP A 221 -19.84 42.28 -4.72
CA ASP A 221 -20.84 43.20 -5.34
C ASP A 221 -21.76 43.86 -4.29
N PHE A 222 -22.06 43.14 -3.20
CA PHE A 222 -22.89 43.61 -2.08
C PHE A 222 -22.13 44.57 -1.16
N ILE A 223 -20.90 44.24 -0.77
CA ILE A 223 -20.03 45.14 0.02
C ILE A 223 -19.79 46.44 -0.74
N GLU A 224 -19.49 46.37 -2.04
CA GLU A 224 -19.32 47.57 -2.87
C GLU A 224 -20.59 48.44 -2.90
N ALA A 225 -21.78 47.82 -2.88
CA ALA A 225 -23.04 48.54 -2.83
C ALA A 225 -23.24 49.29 -1.50
N ILE A 226 -22.89 48.64 -0.39
CA ILE A 226 -22.94 49.22 0.95
C ILE A 226 -21.97 50.41 1.06
N ASP A 227 -20.75 50.26 0.55
CA ASP A 227 -19.70 51.29 0.65
C ASP A 227 -20.02 52.55 -0.17
N GLN A 228 -20.91 52.43 -1.18
CA GLN A 228 -21.39 53.55 -2.00
C GLN A 228 -22.58 54.29 -1.36
N GLU A 229 -23.13 53.80 -0.25
CA GLU A 229 -24.26 54.41 0.44
C GLU A 229 -23.81 55.21 1.68
N ASP A 230 -23.98 56.53 1.61
CA ASP A 230 -23.45 57.54 2.55
C ASP A 230 -24.02 57.45 4.00
N ARG A 231 -24.97 56.55 4.29
CA ARG A 231 -25.70 56.44 5.59
C ARG A 231 -26.14 55.02 6.00
N ALA A 232 -25.33 53.99 5.78
CA ALA A 232 -25.79 52.60 5.92
C ALA A 232 -25.41 51.86 7.23
N ILE A 233 -25.23 52.53 8.38
CA ILE A 233 -24.86 51.83 9.64
C ILE A 233 -25.97 50.86 10.08
N GLU A 234 -27.22 51.31 10.10
CA GLU A 234 -28.37 50.47 10.49
C GLU A 234 -28.58 49.28 9.52
N PHE A 235 -28.34 49.49 8.22
CA PHE A 235 -28.42 48.44 7.22
C PHE A 235 -27.27 47.42 7.35
N GLN A 236 -26.06 47.87 7.65
CA GLN A 236 -24.92 47.00 7.93
C GLN A 236 -25.16 46.13 9.18
N GLU A 237 -25.66 46.71 10.27
CA GLU A 237 -26.00 45.99 11.49
C GLU A 237 -27.06 44.92 11.25
N PHE A 238 -28.11 45.24 10.48
CA PHE A 238 -29.13 44.28 10.08
C PHE A 238 -28.55 43.08 9.31
N CYS A 239 -27.66 43.35 8.36
CA CYS A 239 -27.04 42.33 7.51
C CYS A 239 -26.05 41.43 8.27
N GLN A 240 -25.34 41.94 9.30
CA GLN A 240 -24.38 41.16 10.08
C GLN A 240 -25.02 39.95 10.78
N ASP A 241 -26.26 40.09 11.23
CA ASP A 241 -27.01 39.02 11.91
C ASP A 241 -27.61 37.98 10.95
N ILE A 242 -27.67 38.28 9.65
CA ILE A 242 -28.37 37.49 8.65
C ILE A 242 -27.36 36.82 7.73
N ASN A 243 -27.16 35.53 7.94
CA ASN A 243 -26.25 34.71 7.14
C ASN A 243 -26.95 33.63 6.30
N LEU A 244 -28.28 33.53 6.36
CA LEU A 244 -29.11 32.53 5.68
C LEU A 244 -30.45 33.14 5.28
N LEU A 245 -31.09 32.61 4.22
CA LEU A 245 -32.35 33.16 3.70
C LEU A 245 -33.49 33.07 4.71
N HIS A 246 -33.57 31.99 5.48
CA HIS A 246 -34.64 31.84 6.47
C HIS A 246 -34.57 32.91 7.58
N LYS A 247 -33.37 33.38 7.92
CA LYS A 247 -33.18 34.47 8.90
C LYS A 247 -33.67 35.81 8.36
N LEU A 248 -33.49 36.05 7.06
CA LEU A 248 -34.06 37.21 6.38
C LEU A 248 -35.59 37.18 6.46
N CYS A 249 -36.20 36.02 6.16
CA CYS A 249 -37.64 35.84 6.25
C CYS A 249 -38.19 35.97 7.69
N ALA A 250 -37.40 35.58 8.69
CA ALA A 250 -37.78 35.69 10.10
C ALA A 250 -37.86 37.16 10.56
N LYS A 251 -37.09 38.07 9.95
CA LYS A 251 -37.10 39.52 10.23
C LYS A 251 -37.92 40.30 9.18
N ARG A 252 -39.06 39.76 8.74
CA ARG A 252 -39.86 40.28 7.61
C ARG A 252 -40.20 41.77 7.71
N GLU A 253 -40.64 42.25 8.88
CA GLU A 253 -41.08 43.64 9.05
C GLU A 253 -39.92 44.62 8.89
N GLU A 254 -38.78 44.31 9.52
CA GLU A 254 -37.53 45.07 9.45
C GLU A 254 -36.94 45.03 8.03
N TYR A 255 -36.99 43.86 7.37
CA TYR A 255 -36.62 43.70 5.97
C TYR A 255 -37.45 44.58 5.03
N GLU A 256 -38.78 44.61 5.16
CA GLU A 256 -39.64 45.44 4.29
C GLU A 256 -39.43 46.94 4.53
N ALA A 257 -39.09 47.34 5.76
CA ALA A 257 -38.72 48.72 6.07
C ALA A 257 -37.41 49.12 5.37
N LEU A 258 -36.34 48.35 5.58
CA LEU A 258 -35.03 48.61 4.99
C LEU A 258 -35.04 48.48 3.46
N LYS A 259 -35.86 47.60 2.89
CA LYS A 259 -36.00 47.44 1.44
C LYS A 259 -36.55 48.68 0.75
N ARG A 260 -37.44 49.44 1.42
CA ARG A 260 -37.99 50.69 0.85
C ARG A 260 -36.91 51.76 0.70
N GLU A 261 -35.93 51.75 1.60
CA GLU A 261 -34.83 52.73 1.64
C GLU A 261 -33.62 52.27 0.82
N PHE A 262 -33.21 51.00 0.97
CA PHE A 262 -31.98 50.42 0.41
C PHE A 262 -32.25 49.38 -0.69
N GLY A 263 -33.34 49.50 -1.45
CA GLY A 263 -33.85 48.42 -2.31
C GLY A 263 -32.85 47.79 -3.29
N ARG A 264 -31.91 48.58 -3.85
CA ARG A 264 -30.85 48.05 -4.73
C ARG A 264 -29.82 47.22 -3.96
N THR A 265 -29.39 47.71 -2.80
CA THR A 265 -28.41 47.08 -1.92
C THR A 265 -29.01 45.84 -1.25
N MET A 266 -30.27 45.90 -0.82
CA MET A 266 -31.04 44.76 -0.35
C MET A 266 -31.16 43.65 -1.41
N SER A 267 -31.39 44.01 -2.69
CA SER A 267 -31.44 43.01 -3.77
C SER A 267 -30.09 42.30 -3.97
N ARG A 268 -28.97 43.01 -3.82
CA ARG A 268 -27.63 42.40 -3.85
C ARG A 268 -27.38 41.51 -2.64
N PHE A 269 -27.86 41.91 -1.45
CA PHE A 269 -27.80 41.09 -0.24
C PHE A 269 -28.59 39.78 -0.38
N GLU A 270 -29.84 39.85 -0.86
CA GLU A 270 -30.65 38.66 -1.16
C GLU A 270 -29.95 37.74 -2.16
N ARG A 271 -29.37 38.31 -3.22
CA ARG A 271 -28.60 37.55 -4.21
C ARG A 271 -27.41 36.84 -3.58
N TYR A 272 -26.64 37.52 -2.71
CA TYR A 272 -25.56 36.91 -1.95
C TYR A 272 -26.06 35.73 -1.11
N LEU A 273 -27.14 35.91 -0.33
CA LEU A 273 -27.71 34.86 0.51
C LEU A 273 -28.18 33.66 -0.33
N ILE A 274 -28.83 33.88 -1.48
CA ILE A 274 -29.21 32.82 -2.43
C ILE A 274 -27.97 32.04 -2.92
N LYS A 275 -26.89 32.75 -3.28
CA LYS A 275 -25.66 32.09 -3.76
C LYS A 275 -24.96 31.30 -2.67
N ARG A 276 -24.95 31.81 -1.44
CA ARG A 276 -24.44 31.11 -0.26
C ARG A 276 -25.22 29.83 0.03
N GLU A 277 -26.54 29.85 -0.01
CA GLU A 277 -27.38 28.65 0.17
C GLU A 277 -27.07 27.57 -0.88
N TYR A 278 -26.84 27.97 -2.15
CA TYR A 278 -26.38 27.02 -3.17
C TYR A 278 -25.00 26.44 -2.87
N ALA A 279 -24.05 27.22 -2.34
CA ALA A 279 -22.76 26.69 -1.93
C ALA A 279 -22.91 25.67 -0.81
N LEU A 280 -23.70 25.99 0.23
CA LEU A 280 -24.00 25.09 1.35
C LEU A 280 -24.71 23.80 0.90
N GLU A 281 -25.61 23.87 -0.09
CA GLU A 281 -26.23 22.68 -0.69
C GLU A 281 -25.18 21.72 -1.25
N PHE A 282 -24.13 22.25 -1.89
CA PHE A 282 -23.03 21.45 -2.40
C PHE A 282 -22.10 20.94 -1.29
N GLU A 283 -21.86 21.71 -0.22
CA GLU A 283 -21.14 21.21 0.97
C GLU A 283 -21.87 20.01 1.59
N ASN A 284 -23.19 20.06 1.69
CA ASN A 284 -24.01 18.93 2.15
C ASN A 284 -23.90 17.71 1.20
N LYS A 285 -23.88 17.94 -0.12
CA LYS A 285 -23.65 16.86 -1.10
C LYS A 285 -22.26 16.26 -0.97
N ILE A 286 -21.23 17.07 -0.74
CA ILE A 286 -19.86 16.58 -0.47
C ILE A 286 -19.89 15.69 0.78
N SER A 287 -20.50 16.19 1.87
CA SER A 287 -20.61 15.44 3.12
C SER A 287 -21.31 14.09 2.93
N ALA A 288 -22.41 14.07 2.17
CA ALA A 288 -23.14 12.85 1.84
C ALA A 288 -22.31 11.89 0.97
N THR A 289 -21.54 12.40 0.00
CA THR A 289 -20.66 11.57 -0.83
C THR A 289 -19.50 10.99 -0.02
N LEU A 290 -18.92 11.75 0.90
CA LEU A 290 -17.88 11.27 1.82
C LEU A 290 -18.42 10.22 2.80
N LEU A 291 -19.67 10.36 3.28
CA LEU A 291 -20.32 9.31 4.06
C LEU A 291 -20.51 8.02 3.24
N LYS A 292 -20.97 8.13 1.99
CA LYS A 292 -21.09 6.97 1.09
C LYS A 292 -19.75 6.29 0.86
N LEU A 293 -18.69 7.09 0.67
CA LEU A 293 -17.33 6.60 0.52
C LEU A 293 -16.91 5.81 1.77
N GLN A 294 -17.10 6.39 2.95
CA GLN A 294 -16.79 5.73 4.23
C GLN A 294 -17.55 4.41 4.41
N ILE A 295 -18.83 4.35 4.08
CA ILE A 295 -19.63 3.12 4.15
C ILE A 295 -19.08 2.03 3.22
N ASN A 296 -18.69 2.38 1.98
CA ASN A 296 -18.18 1.41 1.01
C ASN A 296 -16.72 1.01 1.27
N LEU A 297 -16.03 1.74 2.15
CA LEU A 297 -14.67 1.43 2.59
C LEU A 297 -14.61 0.53 3.84
N LEU A 298 -15.73 0.29 4.52
CA LEU A 298 -15.85 -0.72 5.58
C LEU A 298 -16.08 -2.09 4.93
#